data_AF-A0A5E4KH73-F1
#
_entry.id   AF-A0A5E4KH73-F1
#
_cell.length_a   1.000
_cell.length_b   1.000
_cell.length_c   1.000
_cell.angle_alpha   90.00
_cell.angle_beta   90.00
_cell.angle_gamma   90.00
#
_symmetry.space_group_name_H-M   'P 1'
#
loop_
_entity.id
_entity.type
_entity.pdbx_description
1 polymer ?
#
loop_
_entity_poly.entity_id
_entity_poly.type
_entity_poly.pdbx_seq_one_letter_code
_entity_poly.pdbx_strand_id
1 'polypeptide(L)'
;MEVGEEVLLKLSVVNLITKPNMTVQVIIKPPSGMSVTSTEFSQSGGGQFTSKYTLEPGANRDIEVSLKPNEAGKFNVEGWVVYYFGDNITTKKEVILNEPITVSLPGAVTSAQKPHDGGGESDSTSTIIGLFAIIAMIFTAYVIFNKISKAVKNTAGKRKTPDAVVQTAYVDRSDTPHIEEMAVEEPERIEPVRIVPEIKNESAFEAEKRKQHAILPPYDIDPDTRNYLGFGTNTAISMLDAEIEKAQGDARQIQGEIKKDEDVLGKLSKRLVNKEISEQTYNDLKNKYMKKISDMKTKIVNLEGESAKLKKIRSFIQEKGKYYT
;
A
#
# COMPACT_ATOMS: atom_id res chain seq x y z
N MET A 1 -28.33 -19.44 -4.94
CA MET A 1 -28.41 -20.13 -3.62
C MET A 1 -29.87 -20.34 -3.26
N GLU A 2 -30.14 -21.30 -2.38
CA GLU A 2 -31.50 -21.59 -1.91
C GLU A 2 -31.77 -21.00 -0.51
N VAL A 3 -33.06 -20.87 -0.15
CA VAL A 3 -33.45 -20.52 1.23
C VAL A 3 -32.87 -21.54 2.20
N GLY A 4 -32.23 -21.07 3.26
CA GLY A 4 -31.60 -21.91 4.26
C GLY A 4 -30.17 -22.35 3.94
N GLU A 5 -29.68 -22.14 2.71
CA GLU A 5 -28.28 -22.35 2.33
C GLU A 5 -27.43 -21.20 2.87
N GLU A 6 -26.36 -21.50 3.60
CA GLU A 6 -25.47 -20.47 4.14
C GLU A 6 -24.56 -19.90 3.04
N VAL A 7 -24.42 -18.58 3.01
CA VAL A 7 -23.48 -17.88 2.13
C VAL A 7 -22.38 -17.23 2.95
N LEU A 8 -21.14 -17.41 2.51
CA LEU A 8 -19.97 -16.83 3.13
C LEU A 8 -19.50 -15.62 2.33
N LEU A 9 -19.55 -14.44 2.95
CA LEU A 9 -18.93 -13.23 2.42
C LEU A 9 -17.54 -13.08 3.01
N LYS A 10 -16.54 -12.84 2.16
CA LYS A 10 -15.15 -12.70 2.56
C LYS A 10 -14.61 -11.32 2.20
N LEU A 11 -14.12 -10.60 3.21
CA LEU A 11 -13.44 -9.32 3.07
C LEU A 11 -11.97 -9.50 3.47
N SER A 12 -11.04 -9.13 2.58
CA SER A 12 -9.61 -9.16 2.90
C SER A 12 -9.08 -7.75 3.15
N VAL A 13 -8.41 -7.60 4.27
CA VAL A 13 -7.86 -6.33 4.76
C VAL A 13 -6.36 -6.49 4.97
N VAL A 14 -5.58 -5.57 4.45
CA VAL A 14 -4.12 -5.59 4.58
C VAL A 14 -3.64 -4.29 5.22
N ASN A 15 -2.88 -4.41 6.30
CA ASN A 15 -2.09 -3.30 6.82
C ASN A 15 -0.67 -3.38 6.22
N LEU A 16 -0.24 -2.36 5.49
CA LEU A 16 1.09 -2.36 4.88
C LEU A 16 2.18 -2.13 5.94
N ILE A 17 3.36 -2.73 5.77
CA ILE A 17 4.49 -2.71 6.72
C ILE A 17 4.89 -1.28 7.16
N THR A 18 4.66 -0.29 6.30
CA THR A 18 5.07 1.11 6.54
C THR A 18 4.04 1.93 7.34
N LYS A 19 2.93 1.32 7.78
CA LYS A 19 1.85 2.00 8.48
C LYS A 19 1.88 1.68 9.97
N PRO A 20 1.34 2.56 10.85
CA PRO A 20 1.04 2.18 12.23
C PRO A 20 -0.01 1.07 12.30
N ASN A 21 -0.29 0.56 13.50
CA ASN A 21 -1.40 -0.37 13.71
C ASN A 21 -2.69 0.21 13.12
N MET A 22 -3.38 -0.60 12.32
CA MET A 22 -4.63 -0.22 11.69
C MET A 22 -5.78 -0.76 12.55
N THR A 23 -6.67 0.13 12.96
CA THR A 23 -7.95 -0.27 13.51
C THR A 23 -8.97 -0.34 12.39
N VAL A 24 -9.64 -1.49 12.25
CA VAL A 24 -10.72 -1.70 11.29
C VAL A 24 -11.97 -2.11 12.03
N GLN A 25 -13.07 -1.41 11.76
CA GLN A 25 -14.40 -1.78 12.20
C GLN A 25 -15.22 -2.15 10.97
N VAL A 26 -15.79 -3.35 11.00
CA VAL A 26 -16.74 -3.81 9.99
C VAL A 26 -18.13 -3.74 10.59
N ILE A 27 -19.06 -3.15 9.85
CA ILE A 27 -20.48 -3.04 10.19
C ILE A 27 -21.26 -3.64 9.04
N ILE A 28 -22.19 -4.54 9.33
CA ILE A 28 -23.01 -5.21 8.33
C ILE A 28 -24.46 -5.06 8.72
N LYS A 29 -25.28 -4.72 7.74
CA LYS A 29 -26.72 -4.67 7.89
C LYS A 29 -27.33 -5.73 6.99
N PRO A 30 -27.65 -6.93 7.52
CA PRO A 30 -28.34 -7.93 6.74
C PRO A 30 -29.70 -7.36 6.29
N PRO A 31 -30.11 -7.60 5.04
CA PRO A 31 -31.43 -7.21 4.57
C PRO A 31 -32.50 -8.04 5.28
N SER A 32 -33.73 -7.51 5.33
CA SER A 32 -34.89 -8.26 5.81
C SER A 32 -34.98 -9.58 5.04
N GLY A 33 -35.21 -10.69 5.76
CA GLY A 33 -35.19 -12.03 5.17
C GLY A 33 -33.82 -12.71 5.21
N MET A 34 -32.79 -12.12 5.85
CA MET A 34 -31.49 -12.77 6.12
C MET A 34 -31.09 -12.69 7.59
N SER A 35 -30.32 -13.67 8.05
CA SER A 35 -29.72 -13.71 9.39
C SER A 35 -28.20 -13.85 9.32
N VAL A 36 -27.48 -13.17 10.20
CA VAL A 36 -26.03 -13.37 10.37
C VAL A 36 -25.81 -14.55 11.31
N THR A 37 -25.02 -15.52 10.86
CA THR A 37 -24.68 -16.74 11.61
C THR A 37 -23.25 -16.74 12.16
N SER A 38 -22.40 -15.81 11.71
CA SER A 38 -21.04 -15.64 12.23
C SER A 38 -20.99 -15.18 13.68
N THR A 39 -20.13 -15.83 14.47
CA THR A 39 -19.93 -15.53 15.89
C THR A 39 -18.96 -14.38 16.17
N GLU A 40 -18.10 -14.02 15.20
CA GLU A 40 -17.15 -12.89 15.36
C GLU A 40 -17.84 -11.52 15.33
N PHE A 41 -19.13 -11.49 15.00
CA PHE A 41 -19.92 -10.27 14.89
C PHE A 41 -20.91 -10.16 16.05
N SER A 42 -20.80 -9.06 16.78
CA SER A 42 -21.74 -8.72 17.83
C SER A 42 -22.94 -7.96 17.25
N GLN A 43 -24.16 -8.33 17.66
CA GLN A 43 -25.34 -7.57 17.28
C GLN A 43 -25.31 -6.21 18.00
N SER A 44 -25.16 -5.15 17.22
CA SER A 44 -25.32 -3.77 17.63
C SER A 44 -26.78 -3.32 17.42
N GLY A 45 -27.22 -2.31 18.17
CA GLY A 45 -28.60 -1.83 18.12
C GLY A 45 -29.10 -1.53 16.69
N GLY A 46 -30.38 -1.80 16.41
CA GLY A 46 -30.98 -1.54 15.10
C GLY A 46 -30.73 -2.62 14.03
N GLY A 47 -30.40 -3.86 14.45
CA GLY A 47 -30.23 -5.00 13.53
C GLY A 47 -28.92 -4.99 12.75
N GLN A 48 -27.94 -4.19 13.18
CA GLN A 48 -26.61 -4.13 12.60
C GLN A 48 -25.67 -5.07 13.35
N PHE A 49 -24.71 -5.64 12.64
CA PHE A 49 -23.69 -6.53 13.19
C PHE A 49 -22.34 -5.86 13.05
N THR A 50 -21.58 -5.79 14.15
CA THR A 50 -20.28 -5.11 14.14
C THR A 50 -19.18 -5.97 14.75
N SER A 51 -18.00 -5.85 14.16
CA SER A 51 -16.76 -6.38 14.71
C SER A 51 -15.62 -5.38 14.51
N LYS A 52 -14.62 -5.45 15.40
CA LYS A 52 -13.48 -4.54 15.42
C LYS A 52 -12.19 -5.33 15.51
N TYR A 53 -11.23 -4.99 14.66
CA TYR A 53 -9.96 -5.65 14.52
C TYR A 53 -8.81 -4.64 14.60
N THR A 54 -7.68 -5.08 15.14
CA THR A 54 -6.41 -4.35 15.09
C THR A 54 -5.43 -5.16 14.27
N LEU A 55 -4.89 -4.57 13.21
CA LEU A 55 -3.91 -5.19 12.34
C LEU A 55 -2.55 -4.52 12.53
N GLU A 56 -1.53 -5.31 12.85
CA GLU A 56 -0.15 -4.85 12.93
C GLU A 56 0.41 -4.48 11.53
N PRO A 57 1.49 -3.69 11.45
CA PRO A 57 2.10 -3.33 10.17
C PRO A 57 2.58 -4.58 9.43
N GLY A 58 2.14 -4.77 8.19
CA GLY A 58 2.47 -5.94 7.38
C GLY A 58 1.51 -7.12 7.57
N ALA A 59 0.60 -7.05 8.54
CA ALA A 59 -0.39 -8.09 8.76
C ALA A 59 -1.55 -7.97 7.76
N ASN A 60 -2.08 -9.12 7.35
CA ASN A 60 -3.36 -9.22 6.67
C ASN A 60 -4.39 -9.86 7.60
N ARG A 61 -5.66 -9.66 7.28
CA ARG A 61 -6.77 -10.36 7.91
C ARG A 61 -7.87 -10.59 6.90
N ASP A 62 -8.27 -11.85 6.81
CA ASP A 62 -9.51 -12.25 6.16
C ASP A 62 -10.64 -12.20 7.20
N ILE A 63 -11.72 -11.52 6.85
CA ILE A 63 -12.90 -11.33 7.69
C ILE A 63 -14.05 -12.02 6.97
N GLU A 64 -14.65 -12.98 7.65
CA GLU A 64 -15.66 -13.86 7.08
C GLU A 64 -17.00 -13.66 7.77
N VAL A 65 -18.04 -13.52 6.95
CA VAL A 65 -19.41 -13.26 7.41
C VAL A 65 -20.32 -14.26 6.75
N SER A 66 -20.84 -15.16 7.56
CA SER A 66 -21.84 -16.13 7.19
C SER A 66 -23.22 -15.51 7.32
N LEU A 67 -23.98 -15.57 6.24
CA LEU A 67 -25.37 -15.16 6.18
C LEU A 67 -26.23 -16.36 5.80
N LYS A 68 -27.41 -16.44 6.41
CA LYS A 68 -28.42 -17.43 6.07
C LYS A 68 -29.70 -16.73 5.60
N PRO A 69 -30.13 -16.94 4.35
CA PRO A 69 -31.41 -16.42 3.89
C PRO A 69 -32.56 -17.26 4.45
N ASN A 70 -33.58 -16.57 4.93
CA ASN A 70 -34.82 -17.11 5.46
C ASN A 70 -35.97 -17.02 4.46
N GLU A 71 -35.81 -16.23 3.39
CA GLU A 71 -36.82 -15.99 2.36
C GLU A 71 -36.18 -16.00 0.97
N ALA A 72 -36.95 -16.38 -0.05
CA ALA A 72 -36.52 -16.29 -1.44
C ALA A 72 -36.70 -14.86 -1.96
N GLY A 73 -35.82 -14.42 -2.86
CA GLY A 73 -35.87 -13.06 -3.39
C GLY A 73 -34.52 -12.55 -3.86
N LYS A 74 -34.51 -11.26 -4.24
CA LYS A 74 -33.30 -10.50 -4.53
C LYS A 74 -33.02 -9.58 -3.36
N PHE A 75 -31.85 -9.75 -2.76
CA PHE A 75 -31.42 -9.02 -1.59
C PHE A 75 -30.15 -8.23 -1.92
N ASN A 76 -29.93 -7.13 -1.22
CA ASN A 76 -28.69 -6.39 -1.27
C ASN A 76 -28.12 -6.31 0.14
N VAL A 77 -26.95 -6.88 0.35
CA VAL A 77 -26.26 -6.83 1.63
C VAL A 77 -25.45 -5.56 1.69
N GLU A 78 -25.76 -4.71 2.67
CA GLU A 78 -25.06 -3.45 2.91
C GLU A 78 -24.00 -3.65 4.00
N GLY A 79 -22.78 -3.20 3.73
CA GLY A 79 -21.68 -3.21 4.68
C GLY A 79 -20.93 -1.88 4.71
N TRP A 80 -20.33 -1.58 5.85
CA TRP A 80 -19.41 -0.46 6.03
C TRP A 80 -18.10 -0.97 6.62
N VAL A 81 -17.00 -0.50 6.04
CA VAL A 81 -15.67 -0.68 6.61
C VAL A 81 -15.16 0.69 7.03
N VAL A 82 -15.05 0.89 8.33
CA VAL A 82 -14.49 2.11 8.92
C VAL A 82 -13.10 1.79 9.43
N TYR A 83 -12.08 2.52 8.99
CA TYR A 83 -10.72 2.27 9.48
C TYR A 83 -9.92 3.55 9.70
N TYR A 84 -8.92 3.44 10.58
CA TYR A 84 -7.95 4.49 10.87
C TYR A 84 -6.63 3.88 11.33
N PHE A 85 -5.57 4.68 11.33
CA PHE A 85 -4.22 4.26 11.73
C PHE A 85 -3.80 4.91 13.06
N GLY A 86 -3.12 4.14 13.90
CA GLY A 86 -2.76 4.55 15.25
C GLY A 86 -4.01 4.88 16.08
N ASP A 87 -3.92 5.88 16.95
CA ASP A 87 -5.01 6.28 17.84
C ASP A 87 -5.88 7.42 17.27
N ASN A 88 -5.63 7.83 16.02
CA ASN A 88 -6.27 9.01 15.46
C ASN A 88 -7.56 8.72 14.68
N ILE A 89 -8.67 8.55 15.41
CA ILE A 89 -10.01 8.31 14.86
C ILE A 89 -10.53 9.45 13.97
N THR A 90 -10.02 10.69 14.12
CA THR A 90 -10.45 11.84 13.31
C THR A 90 -10.07 11.72 11.83
N THR A 91 -9.10 10.84 11.54
CA THR A 91 -8.65 10.53 10.17
C THR A 91 -9.34 9.30 9.58
N LYS A 92 -10.43 8.83 10.21
CA LYS A 92 -11.16 7.66 9.76
C LYS A 92 -11.59 7.79 8.31
N LYS A 93 -11.56 6.65 7.63
CA LYS A 93 -12.08 6.48 6.28
C LYS A 93 -13.16 5.44 6.30
N GLU A 94 -14.13 5.62 5.42
CA GLU A 94 -15.33 4.79 5.34
C GLU A 94 -15.44 4.25 3.91
N VAL A 95 -15.67 2.95 3.79
CA VAL A 95 -15.94 2.25 2.52
C VAL A 95 -17.30 1.60 2.65
N ILE A 96 -18.16 1.83 1.65
CA ILE A 96 -19.48 1.21 1.58
C ILE A 96 -19.39 0.01 0.64
N LEU A 97 -19.91 -1.12 1.08
CA LEU A 97 -20.00 -2.38 0.34
C LEU A 97 -21.47 -2.69 0.07
N ASN A 98 -21.76 -3.13 -1.15
CA ASN A 98 -23.12 -3.46 -1.59
C ASN A 98 -23.06 -4.72 -2.45
N GLU A 99 -23.43 -5.85 -1.86
CA GLU A 99 -23.38 -7.15 -2.53
C GLU A 99 -24.79 -7.68 -2.84
N PRO A 100 -25.15 -7.83 -4.13
CA PRO A 100 -26.42 -8.40 -4.51
C PRO A 100 -26.42 -9.93 -4.36
N ILE A 101 -27.46 -10.46 -3.70
CA ILE A 101 -27.66 -11.89 -3.48
C ILE A 101 -29.02 -12.30 -4.04
N THR A 102 -29.06 -13.37 -4.83
CA THR A 102 -30.31 -13.94 -5.36
C THR A 102 -30.56 -15.31 -4.73
N VAL A 103 -31.72 -15.44 -4.07
CA VAL A 103 -32.14 -16.63 -3.33
C VAL A 103 -33.40 -17.22 -3.98
N SER A 104 -33.35 -18.51 -4.28
CA SER A 104 -34.48 -19.30 -4.78
C SER A 104 -35.10 -20.16 -3.67
N LEU A 105 -36.35 -20.60 -3.84
CA LEU A 105 -36.94 -21.56 -2.91
C LEU A 105 -36.23 -22.92 -3.00
N PRO A 106 -36.19 -23.70 -1.90
CA PRO A 106 -35.58 -25.03 -1.90
C PRO A 106 -36.30 -25.94 -2.89
N GLY A 107 -35.56 -26.55 -3.82
CA GLY A 107 -36.13 -27.44 -4.84
C GLY A 107 -36.77 -26.72 -6.04
N ALA A 108 -36.59 -25.41 -6.18
CA ALA A 108 -36.90 -24.70 -7.42
C ALA A 108 -35.83 -25.03 -8.48
N VAL A 109 -36.03 -26.13 -9.20
CA VAL A 109 -35.23 -26.48 -10.39
C VAL A 109 -35.18 -25.30 -11.35
N THR A 110 -34.02 -24.66 -11.43
CA THR A 110 -33.72 -23.70 -12.50
C THR A 110 -33.51 -24.52 -13.78
N SER A 111 -34.59 -24.71 -14.53
CA SER A 111 -34.50 -25.24 -15.88
C SER A 111 -33.95 -24.16 -16.82
N ALA A 112 -32.65 -24.23 -17.08
CA ALA A 112 -32.01 -23.79 -18.31
C ALA A 112 -30.78 -24.71 -18.57
N GLN A 113 -30.91 -25.55 -19.60
CA GLN A 113 -30.15 -26.79 -19.88
C GLN A 113 -28.63 -26.64 -20.18
N LYS A 114 -27.88 -27.70 -19.87
CA LYS A 114 -27.36 -28.65 -20.90
C LYS A 114 -27.25 -30.08 -20.32
N PRO A 115 -27.38 -31.13 -21.17
CA PRO A 115 -27.60 -32.49 -20.72
C PRO A 115 -26.34 -33.16 -20.16
N HIS A 116 -26.65 -34.02 -19.20
CA HIS A 116 -25.88 -35.06 -18.54
C HIS A 116 -25.07 -35.93 -19.52
N ASP A 117 -23.79 -36.16 -19.19
CA ASP A 117 -23.18 -37.49 -19.33
C ASP A 117 -22.06 -37.69 -18.31
N GLY A 118 -21.98 -38.89 -17.72
CA GLY A 118 -20.82 -39.40 -16.97
C GLY A 118 -20.81 -39.18 -15.45
N GLY A 119 -21.14 -40.24 -14.71
CA GLY A 119 -21.26 -40.27 -13.25
C GLY A 119 -19.95 -40.33 -12.45
N GLY A 120 -20.09 -40.22 -11.13
CA GLY A 120 -19.00 -40.37 -10.16
C GLY A 120 -19.35 -39.77 -8.80
N GLU A 121 -19.55 -40.67 -7.85
CA GLU A 121 -19.87 -40.59 -6.42
C GLU A 121 -19.03 -39.61 -5.56
N SER A 122 -19.64 -39.16 -4.45
CA SER A 122 -19.07 -38.65 -3.17
C SER A 122 -19.17 -37.16 -2.80
N ASP A 123 -19.83 -36.97 -1.66
CA ASP A 123 -19.66 -36.01 -0.55
C ASP A 123 -19.72 -34.48 -0.73
N SER A 124 -20.72 -33.91 -0.05
CA SER A 124 -20.69 -32.66 0.71
C SER A 124 -19.99 -31.47 0.05
N THR A 125 -20.53 -30.98 -1.07
CA THR A 125 -20.10 -29.73 -1.68
C THR A 125 -20.80 -28.54 -1.01
N SER A 126 -20.10 -27.86 -0.11
CA SER A 126 -20.37 -26.44 0.14
C SER A 126 -20.23 -25.70 -1.20
N THR A 127 -21.34 -25.21 -1.75
CA THR A 127 -21.36 -24.51 -3.04
C THR A 127 -20.62 -23.18 -2.88
N ILE A 128 -19.31 -23.16 -3.17
CA ILE A 128 -18.53 -21.92 -3.28
C ILE A 128 -18.97 -21.24 -4.58
N ILE A 129 -20.07 -20.49 -4.52
CA ILE A 129 -20.54 -19.65 -5.63
C ILE A 129 -19.85 -18.28 -5.51
N GLY A 130 -18.78 -18.10 -6.29
CA GLY A 130 -18.29 -16.78 -6.71
C GLY A 130 -17.66 -15.89 -5.62
N LEU A 131 -16.51 -16.31 -5.09
CA LEU A 131 -15.59 -15.48 -4.32
C LEU A 131 -14.95 -14.41 -5.24
N PHE A 132 -15.53 -13.21 -5.30
CA PHE A 132 -14.72 -12.04 -5.64
C PHE A 132 -14.04 -11.57 -4.36
N ALA A 133 -12.73 -11.80 -4.27
CA ALA A 133 -11.90 -11.18 -3.25
C ALA A 133 -11.95 -9.66 -3.44
N ILE A 134 -12.80 -8.98 -2.66
CA ILE A 134 -12.85 -7.51 -2.64
C ILE A 134 -11.67 -7.05 -1.79
N ILE A 135 -10.55 -6.81 -2.47
CA ILE A 135 -9.37 -6.20 -1.88
C ILE A 135 -9.68 -4.73 -1.68
N ALA A 136 -9.99 -4.33 -0.44
CA ALA A 136 -10.08 -2.93 -0.06
C ALA A 136 -8.67 -2.33 0.00
N MET A 137 -8.03 -2.09 -1.15
CA MET A 137 -6.73 -1.45 -1.24
C MET A 137 -6.89 0.07 -1.21
N ILE A 138 -6.58 0.71 -0.07
CA ILE A 138 -6.68 2.17 0.03
C ILE A 138 -5.31 2.82 0.18
N PHE A 139 -4.77 3.19 -0.98
CA PHE A 139 -3.51 3.92 -1.17
C PHE A 139 -3.61 5.44 -0.91
N THR A 140 -4.78 6.01 -0.64
CA THR A 140 -4.93 7.49 -0.61
C THR A 140 -4.28 8.21 0.58
N ALA A 141 -3.70 7.51 1.56
CA ALA A 141 -3.09 8.17 2.74
C ALA A 141 -1.56 8.37 2.65
N TYR A 142 -0.87 7.83 1.63
CA TYR A 142 0.60 7.83 1.62
C TYR A 142 1.25 9.16 1.19
N VAL A 143 0.58 10.01 0.41
CA VAL A 143 1.23 11.21 -0.16
C VAL A 143 1.23 12.43 0.78
N ILE A 144 0.27 12.52 1.72
CA ILE A 144 0.11 13.74 2.55
C ILE A 144 0.96 13.68 3.83
N PHE A 145 1.06 12.52 4.50
CA PHE A 145 1.72 12.45 5.81
C PHE A 145 3.27 12.43 5.73
N ASN A 146 3.85 11.85 4.67
CA ASN A 146 5.31 11.81 4.52
C ASN A 146 5.94 13.17 4.15
N LYS A 147 5.11 14.16 3.76
CA LYS A 147 5.55 15.53 3.45
C LYS A 147 5.71 16.42 4.69
N ILE A 148 4.96 16.17 5.77
CA ILE A 148 5.00 17.00 6.97
C ILE A 148 6.14 16.57 7.92
N SER A 149 6.42 15.26 8.03
CA SER A 149 7.47 14.77 8.94
C SER A 149 8.90 15.14 8.52
N LYS A 150 9.17 15.31 7.21
CA LYS A 150 10.48 15.74 6.69
C LYS A 150 10.70 17.26 6.80
N ALA A 151 9.64 18.06 6.87
CA ALA A 151 9.75 19.52 7.02
C ALA A 151 10.08 19.94 8.48
N VAL A 152 9.64 19.16 9.47
CA VAL A 152 9.87 19.48 10.90
C VAL A 152 11.29 19.13 11.36
N LYS A 153 11.91 18.06 10.82
CA LYS A 153 13.28 17.66 11.21
C LYS A 153 14.38 18.58 10.66
N ASN A 154 14.13 19.29 9.56
CA ASN A 154 15.13 20.17 8.94
C ASN A 154 15.13 21.61 9.48
N THR A 155 14.19 21.97 10.36
CA THR A 155 14.08 23.32 10.94
C THR A 155 14.65 23.40 12.38
N ALA A 156 14.94 22.26 13.02
CA ALA A 156 15.49 22.23 14.39
C ALA A 156 17.02 22.34 14.47
N GLY A 157 17.74 22.42 13.34
CA GLY A 157 19.21 22.37 13.28
C GLY A 157 19.96 23.72 13.25
N LYS A 158 19.30 24.85 13.52
CA LYS A 158 19.98 26.16 13.59
C LYS A 158 19.54 26.96 14.83
N ARG A 159 20.04 26.57 15.99
CA ARG A 159 20.23 27.52 17.11
C ARG A 159 21.73 27.76 17.26
N LYS A 160 22.13 29.01 17.03
CA LYS A 160 23.46 29.53 17.39
C LYS A 160 23.53 29.58 18.92
N THR A 161 24.57 29.02 19.52
CA THR A 161 25.00 29.34 20.88
C THR A 161 26.15 30.36 20.81
N PRO A 162 26.17 31.35 21.72
CA PRO A 162 27.15 32.44 21.73
C PRO A 162 28.47 32.04 22.39
N ASP A 163 29.49 32.86 22.11
CA ASP A 163 30.89 32.76 22.49
C ASP A 163 31.14 32.35 23.95
N ALA A 164 31.94 31.30 24.13
CA ALA A 164 32.59 30.99 25.40
C ALA A 164 34.10 30.87 25.17
N VAL A 165 34.79 31.82 25.77
CA VAL A 165 36.25 31.93 25.90
C VAL A 165 36.81 30.63 26.51
N VAL A 166 37.76 29.99 25.83
CA VAL A 166 38.54 28.87 26.39
C VAL A 166 39.98 29.33 26.54
N GLN A 167 40.42 29.40 27.79
CA GLN A 167 41.80 29.62 28.21
C GLN A 167 42.68 28.44 27.80
N THR A 168 43.87 28.76 27.32
CA THR A 168 44.95 27.83 27.00
C THR A 168 45.60 27.29 28.27
N ALA A 169 45.69 25.96 28.40
CA ALA A 169 46.61 25.30 29.30
C ALA A 169 47.57 24.43 28.48
N TYR A 170 48.84 24.85 28.48
CA TYR A 170 50.00 24.10 28.02
C TYR A 170 50.13 22.80 28.80
N VAL A 171 50.32 21.68 28.10
CA VAL A 171 50.95 20.48 28.67
C VAL A 171 52.05 20.03 27.72
N ASP A 172 53.26 20.27 28.20
CA ASP A 172 54.53 19.75 27.70
C ASP A 172 54.63 18.24 27.97
N ARG A 173 55.05 17.49 26.96
CA ARG A 173 55.64 16.15 27.11
C ARG A 173 56.41 15.79 25.85
N SER A 174 57.65 16.26 25.84
CA SER A 174 58.78 15.54 25.29
C SER A 174 58.88 14.16 25.96
N ASP A 175 59.02 13.11 25.14
CA ASP A 175 59.90 11.95 25.34
C ASP A 175 59.49 10.81 24.41
N THR A 176 60.17 10.74 23.28
CA THR A 176 60.31 9.56 22.43
C THR A 176 61.40 8.65 23.01
N PRO A 177 61.14 7.36 23.23
CA PRO A 177 62.19 6.35 23.20
C PRO A 177 62.25 5.69 21.83
N HIS A 178 63.47 5.62 21.30
CA HIS A 178 63.88 4.78 20.18
C HIS A 178 63.53 3.31 20.45
N ILE A 179 62.87 2.66 19.49
CA ILE A 179 62.81 1.20 19.41
C ILE A 179 63.36 0.79 18.05
N GLU A 180 64.37 -0.06 18.12
CA GLU A 180 65.10 -0.69 17.03
C GLU A 180 64.17 -1.39 16.04
N GLU A 181 64.47 -1.15 14.77
CA GLU A 181 63.91 -1.80 13.60
C GLU A 181 64.43 -3.26 13.56
N MET A 182 63.69 -4.18 14.18
CA MET A 182 63.88 -5.62 13.97
C MET A 182 63.07 -6.05 12.75
N ALA A 183 63.78 -6.50 11.71
CA ALA A 183 63.21 -7.14 10.53
C ALA A 183 62.38 -8.36 10.95
N VAL A 184 61.07 -8.27 10.77
CA VAL A 184 60.15 -9.40 10.89
C VAL A 184 59.99 -9.99 9.51
N GLU A 185 60.48 -11.23 9.34
CA GLU A 185 60.24 -12.05 8.16
C GLU A 185 58.73 -12.20 7.91
N GLU A 186 58.35 -11.97 6.66
CA GLU A 186 57.00 -12.05 6.12
C GLU A 186 56.44 -13.47 6.34
N PRO A 187 55.35 -13.67 7.11
CA PRO A 187 54.76 -14.99 7.24
C PRO A 187 54.12 -15.38 5.91
N GLU A 188 54.49 -16.56 5.39
CA GLU A 188 53.93 -17.16 4.19
C GLU A 188 52.40 -17.03 4.20
N ARG A 189 51.89 -16.37 3.17
CA ARG A 189 50.47 -16.16 2.91
C ARG A 189 49.81 -17.51 2.63
N ILE A 190 49.34 -18.19 3.68
CA ILE A 190 48.50 -19.38 3.54
C ILE A 190 47.21 -18.93 2.87
N GLU A 191 47.04 -19.27 1.59
CA GLU A 191 45.77 -19.04 0.90
C GLU A 191 44.65 -19.76 1.66
N PRO A 192 43.52 -19.09 1.95
CA PRO A 192 42.42 -19.74 2.63
C PRO A 192 41.97 -20.92 1.77
N VAL A 193 42.13 -22.14 2.29
CA VAL A 193 41.61 -23.36 1.70
C VAL A 193 40.11 -23.17 1.54
N ARG A 194 39.69 -22.82 0.33
CA ARG A 194 38.29 -22.69 -0.05
C ARG A 194 37.77 -24.11 -0.17
N ILE A 195 37.28 -24.65 0.94
CA ILE A 195 36.50 -25.88 0.94
C ILE A 195 35.20 -25.54 0.21
N VAL A 196 35.21 -25.69 -1.12
CA VAL A 196 33.99 -25.83 -1.90
C VAL A 196 33.60 -27.28 -1.69
N PRO A 197 32.53 -27.59 -0.94
CA PRO A 197 32.04 -28.96 -0.90
C PRO A 197 31.64 -29.33 -2.33
N GLU A 198 32.44 -30.18 -2.97
CA GLU A 198 32.07 -30.84 -4.22
C GLU A 198 30.99 -31.86 -3.86
N ILE A 199 29.73 -31.42 -3.88
CA ILE A 199 28.57 -32.29 -3.69
C ILE A 199 28.46 -33.14 -4.96
N LYS A 200 29.17 -34.26 -4.99
CA LYS A 200 29.22 -35.15 -6.17
C LYS A 200 27.89 -35.81 -6.51
N ASN A 201 26.88 -35.75 -5.64
CA ASN A 201 25.54 -36.25 -5.93
C ASN A 201 24.53 -35.36 -5.22
N GLU A 202 24.20 -34.21 -5.83
CA GLU A 202 23.02 -33.45 -5.41
C GLU A 202 21.81 -34.37 -5.63
N SER A 203 21.12 -34.71 -4.53
CA SER A 203 19.96 -35.59 -4.63
C SER A 203 18.90 -34.90 -5.49
N ALA A 204 18.11 -35.68 -6.23
CA ALA A 204 17.00 -35.12 -7.01
C ALA A 204 16.09 -34.23 -6.14
N PHE A 205 16.00 -34.51 -4.83
CA PHE A 205 15.30 -33.70 -3.85
C PHE A 205 15.94 -32.32 -3.60
N GLU A 206 17.26 -32.23 -3.44
CA GLU A 206 17.94 -30.93 -3.27
C GLU A 206 17.99 -30.12 -4.59
N ALA A 207 18.10 -30.80 -5.74
CA ALA A 207 17.96 -30.15 -7.05
C ALA A 207 16.53 -29.61 -7.27
N GLU A 208 15.50 -30.36 -6.88
CA GLU A 208 14.10 -29.92 -6.97
C GLU A 208 13.78 -28.84 -5.93
N LYS A 209 14.34 -28.93 -4.73
CA LYS A 209 14.26 -27.88 -3.70
C LYS A 209 14.98 -26.61 -4.13
N ARG A 210 16.10 -26.68 -4.86
CA ARG A 210 16.72 -25.52 -5.52
C ARG A 210 15.87 -24.94 -6.63
N LYS A 211 15.22 -25.78 -7.45
CA LYS A 211 14.23 -25.29 -8.43
C LYS A 211 13.07 -24.58 -7.73
N GLN A 212 12.57 -25.10 -6.61
CA GLN A 212 11.51 -24.47 -5.83
C GLN A 212 11.97 -23.22 -5.08
N HIS A 213 13.20 -23.18 -4.55
CA HIS A 213 13.79 -21.98 -3.96
C HIS A 213 14.16 -20.92 -5.02
N ALA A 214 14.32 -21.30 -6.29
CA ALA A 214 14.43 -20.38 -7.41
C ALA A 214 13.07 -19.79 -7.85
N ILE A 215 11.95 -20.34 -7.37
CA ILE A 215 10.59 -19.79 -7.58
C ILE A 215 10.26 -18.71 -6.52
N LEU A 216 10.98 -18.70 -5.39
CA LEU A 216 10.84 -17.59 -4.43
C LEU A 216 11.44 -16.33 -5.04
N PRO A 217 10.72 -15.19 -5.03
CA PRO A 217 11.29 -13.92 -5.44
C PRO A 217 12.60 -13.69 -4.69
N PRO A 218 13.71 -13.34 -5.39
CA PRO A 218 14.97 -13.06 -4.74
C PRO A 218 14.73 -12.10 -3.58
N TYR A 219 15.45 -12.31 -2.48
CA TYR A 219 15.27 -11.54 -1.24
C TYR A 219 15.46 -10.02 -1.45
N ASP A 220 15.99 -9.61 -2.60
CA ASP A 220 16.27 -8.25 -3.03
C ASP A 220 15.11 -7.56 -3.80
N ILE A 221 13.94 -8.20 -3.96
CA ILE A 221 12.78 -7.51 -4.55
C ILE A 221 12.30 -6.41 -3.60
N ASP A 222 12.22 -5.17 -4.10
CA ASP A 222 11.65 -4.02 -3.39
C ASP A 222 10.26 -4.37 -2.83
N PRO A 223 9.96 -4.02 -1.55
CA PRO A 223 8.71 -4.40 -0.90
C PRO A 223 7.45 -4.04 -1.67
N ASP A 224 7.45 -2.92 -2.41
CA ASP A 224 6.29 -2.52 -3.19
C ASP A 224 6.06 -3.51 -4.33
N THR A 225 7.12 -3.93 -5.02
CA THR A 225 7.04 -4.94 -6.09
C THR A 225 6.53 -6.29 -5.57
N ARG A 226 6.99 -6.72 -4.38
CA ARG A 226 6.51 -7.95 -3.73
C ARG A 226 5.01 -7.88 -3.43
N ASN A 227 4.51 -6.73 -2.97
CA ASN A 227 3.09 -6.56 -2.68
C ASN A 227 2.23 -6.74 -3.94
N TYR A 228 2.64 -6.19 -5.08
CA TYR A 228 1.87 -6.35 -6.32
C TYR A 228 1.87 -7.79 -6.84
N LEU A 229 2.99 -8.52 -6.73
CA LEU A 229 3.08 -9.92 -7.17
C LEU A 229 2.08 -10.84 -6.43
N GLY A 230 1.69 -10.50 -5.20
CA GLY A 230 0.68 -11.25 -4.43
C GLY A 230 -0.73 -11.27 -5.04
N PHE A 231 -1.03 -10.41 -6.02
CA PHE A 231 -2.35 -10.32 -6.68
C PHE A 231 -2.44 -11.10 -8.00
N GLY A 232 -1.34 -11.75 -8.41
CA GLY A 232 -1.19 -12.33 -9.74
C GLY A 232 -0.84 -11.28 -10.80
N THR A 233 -0.05 -11.69 -11.79
CA THR A 233 0.59 -10.80 -12.78
C THR A 233 -0.39 -9.87 -13.51
N ASN A 234 -1.52 -10.37 -13.98
CA ASN A 234 -2.49 -9.56 -14.75
C ASN A 234 -3.18 -8.50 -13.87
N THR A 235 -3.60 -8.89 -12.66
CA THR A 235 -4.21 -7.97 -11.69
C THR A 235 -3.21 -6.91 -11.28
N ALA A 236 -1.97 -7.31 -10.96
CA ALA A 236 -0.88 -6.41 -10.60
C ALA A 236 -0.62 -5.35 -11.67
N ILE A 237 -0.57 -5.75 -12.95
CA ILE A 237 -0.36 -4.83 -14.07
C ILE A 237 -1.53 -3.85 -14.21
N SER A 238 -2.78 -4.33 -14.14
CA SER A 238 -3.98 -3.47 -14.21
C SER A 238 -4.00 -2.42 -13.10
N MET A 239 -3.65 -2.82 -11.89
CA MET A 239 -3.56 -1.91 -10.74
C MET A 239 -2.47 -0.85 -10.93
N LEU A 240 -1.28 -1.26 -11.39
CA LEU A 240 -0.18 -0.36 -11.68
C LEU A 240 -0.55 0.63 -12.80
N ASP A 241 -1.24 0.17 -13.85
CA ASP A 241 -1.71 1.03 -14.94
C ASP A 241 -2.69 2.10 -14.44
N ALA A 242 -3.68 1.72 -13.63
CA ALA A 242 -4.62 2.67 -13.03
C ALA A 242 -3.92 3.71 -12.14
N GLU A 243 -2.91 3.30 -11.38
CA GLU A 243 -2.18 4.19 -10.47
C GLU A 243 -1.24 5.15 -11.23
N ILE A 244 -0.57 4.64 -12.27
CA ILE A 244 0.24 5.45 -13.19
C ILE A 244 -0.64 6.50 -13.88
N GLU A 245 -1.79 6.10 -14.41
CA GLU A 245 -2.72 6.99 -15.10
C GLU A 245 -3.23 8.07 -14.16
N LYS A 246 -3.62 7.70 -12.93
CA LYS A 246 -4.05 8.65 -11.91
C LYS A 246 -2.96 9.67 -11.57
N ALA A 247 -1.74 9.22 -11.30
CA ALA A 247 -0.62 10.13 -10.97
C ALA A 247 -0.32 11.10 -12.12
N GLN A 248 -0.39 10.62 -13.36
CA GLN A 248 -0.22 11.46 -14.55
C GLN A 248 -1.39 12.44 -14.75
N GLY A 249 -2.63 12.01 -14.49
CA GLY A 249 -3.82 12.85 -14.52
C GLY A 249 -3.74 14.00 -13.50
N ASP A 250 -3.40 13.67 -12.26
CA ASP A 250 -3.21 14.63 -11.17
C ASP A 250 -2.11 15.66 -11.53
N ALA A 251 -0.99 15.21 -12.11
CA ALA A 251 0.08 16.09 -12.57
C ALA A 251 -0.37 17.05 -13.68
N ARG A 252 -1.11 16.56 -14.68
CA ARG A 252 -1.67 17.39 -15.77
C ARG A 252 -2.64 18.45 -15.24
N GLN A 253 -3.48 18.09 -14.27
CA GLN A 253 -4.41 19.03 -13.64
C GLN A 253 -3.63 20.17 -12.95
N ILE A 254 -2.61 19.84 -12.16
CA ILE A 254 -1.77 20.84 -11.48
C ILE A 254 -1.03 21.72 -12.49
N GLN A 255 -0.54 21.17 -13.60
CA GLN A 255 0.06 21.96 -14.69
C GLN A 255 -0.94 22.97 -15.27
N GLY A 256 -2.21 22.57 -15.44
CA GLY A 256 -3.28 23.48 -15.85
C GLY A 256 -3.51 24.63 -14.86
N GLU A 257 -3.42 24.37 -13.55
CA GLU A 257 -3.53 25.40 -12.51
C GLU A 257 -2.33 26.35 -12.49
N ILE A 258 -1.11 25.84 -12.66
CA ILE A 258 0.11 26.65 -12.80
C ILE A 258 -0.04 27.62 -13.96
N LYS A 259 -0.49 27.15 -15.13
CA LYS A 259 -0.66 27.99 -16.31
C LYS A 259 -1.65 29.13 -16.06
N LYS A 260 -2.76 28.85 -15.35
CA LYS A 260 -3.73 29.89 -14.95
C LYS A 260 -3.11 30.94 -14.03
N ASP A 261 -2.31 30.51 -13.05
CA ASP A 261 -1.62 31.43 -12.12
C ASP A 261 -0.52 32.24 -12.82
N GLU A 262 0.21 31.64 -13.79
CA GLU A 262 1.21 32.33 -14.63
C GLU A 262 0.53 33.40 -15.51
N ASP A 263 -0.66 33.12 -16.07
CA ASP A 263 -1.45 34.11 -16.81
C ASP A 263 -1.90 35.28 -15.91
N VAL A 264 -2.26 35.01 -14.64
CA VAL A 264 -2.60 36.05 -13.67
C VAL A 264 -1.39 36.94 -13.38
N LEU A 265 -0.20 36.37 -13.22
CA LEU A 265 1.04 37.14 -13.07
C LEU A 265 1.30 38.04 -14.29
N GLY A 266 1.07 37.53 -15.50
CA GLY A 266 1.16 38.32 -16.73
C GLY A 266 0.19 39.51 -16.74
N LYS A 267 -1.06 39.31 -16.30
CA LYS A 267 -2.05 40.39 -16.15
C LYS A 267 -1.64 41.41 -15.09
N LEU A 268 -1.15 40.95 -13.94
CA LEU A 268 -0.66 41.84 -12.88
C LEU A 268 0.47 42.75 -13.37
N SER A 269 1.39 42.23 -14.18
CA SER A 269 2.47 43.02 -14.76
C SER A 269 1.95 44.14 -15.68
N LYS A 270 0.91 43.86 -16.49
CA LYS A 270 0.26 44.89 -17.34
C LYS A 270 -0.41 45.98 -16.50
N ARG A 271 -1.10 45.60 -15.42
CA ARG A 271 -1.76 46.55 -14.51
C ARG A 271 -0.78 47.47 -13.80
N LEU A 272 0.41 46.97 -13.45
CA LEU A 272 1.48 47.79 -12.90
C LEU A 272 1.96 48.84 -13.92
N VAL A 273 2.19 48.43 -15.17
CA VAL A 273 2.62 49.35 -16.26
C VAL A 273 1.57 50.44 -16.51
N ASN A 274 0.29 50.07 -16.47
CA ASN A 274 -0.84 51.02 -16.60
C ASN A 274 -1.06 51.88 -15.34
N LYS A 275 -0.26 51.71 -14.28
CA LYS A 275 -0.41 52.38 -12.97
C LYS A 275 -1.76 52.13 -12.29
N GLU A 276 -2.44 51.03 -12.62
CA GLU A 276 -3.71 50.63 -11.99
C GLU A 276 -3.51 50.05 -10.59
N ILE A 277 -2.30 49.59 -10.28
CA ILE A 277 -1.89 49.07 -8.97
C ILE A 277 -0.55 49.67 -8.57
N SER A 278 -0.32 49.79 -7.26
CA SER A 278 0.98 50.21 -6.74
C SER A 278 2.03 49.11 -6.88
N GLU A 279 3.31 49.51 -6.92
CA GLU A 279 4.44 48.59 -6.99
C GLU A 279 4.49 47.64 -5.78
N GLN A 280 4.18 48.15 -4.58
CA GLN A 280 4.07 47.32 -3.37
C GLN A 280 2.99 46.24 -3.53
N THR A 281 1.79 46.61 -3.97
CA THR A 281 0.68 45.66 -4.20
C THR A 281 1.06 44.61 -5.25
N TYR A 282 1.75 45.02 -6.33
CA TYR A 282 2.25 44.10 -7.34
C TYR A 282 3.24 43.10 -6.72
N ASN A 283 4.22 43.56 -5.95
CA ASN A 283 5.24 42.72 -5.34
C ASN A 283 4.65 41.70 -4.36
N ASP A 284 3.70 42.12 -3.53
CA ASP A 284 3.02 41.23 -2.58
C ASP A 284 2.23 40.12 -3.29
N LEU A 285 1.45 40.49 -4.32
CA LEU A 285 0.71 39.52 -5.13
C LEU A 285 1.65 38.61 -5.92
N LYS A 286 2.69 39.16 -6.53
CA LYS A 286 3.70 38.40 -7.28
C LYS A 286 4.34 37.35 -6.38
N ASN A 287 4.79 37.73 -5.19
CA ASN A 287 5.41 36.82 -4.23
C ASN A 287 4.44 35.71 -3.80
N LYS A 288 3.16 36.05 -3.56
CA LYS A 288 2.11 35.07 -3.24
C LYS A 288 1.91 34.03 -4.35
N TYR A 289 1.77 34.47 -5.61
CA TYR A 289 1.58 33.56 -6.74
C TYR A 289 2.84 32.76 -7.06
N MET A 290 4.03 33.38 -7.00
CA MET A 290 5.30 32.69 -7.21
C MET A 290 5.52 31.56 -6.20
N LYS A 291 5.19 31.81 -4.92
CA LYS A 291 5.23 30.76 -3.88
C LYS A 291 4.26 29.62 -4.20
N LYS A 292 3.01 29.94 -4.53
CA LYS A 292 1.99 28.94 -4.88
C LYS A 292 2.43 28.10 -6.09
N ILE A 293 2.96 28.73 -7.15
CA ILE A 293 3.47 28.03 -8.34
C ILE A 293 4.65 27.13 -7.97
N SER A 294 5.58 27.59 -7.14
CA SER A 294 6.72 26.78 -6.67
C SER A 294 6.28 25.53 -5.91
N ASP A 295 5.31 25.67 -5.00
CA ASP A 295 4.72 24.55 -4.26
C ASP A 295 4.05 23.54 -5.20
N MET A 296 3.33 24.03 -6.22
CA MET A 296 2.68 23.20 -7.24
C MET A 296 3.70 22.47 -8.13
N LYS A 297 4.77 23.14 -8.58
CA LYS A 297 5.86 22.52 -9.36
C LYS A 297 6.52 21.40 -8.56
N THR A 298 6.74 21.59 -7.26
CA THR A 298 7.27 20.55 -6.37
C THR A 298 6.31 19.35 -6.25
N LYS A 299 4.99 19.57 -6.26
CA LYS A 299 4.01 18.47 -6.28
C LYS A 299 4.08 17.67 -7.58
N ILE A 300 4.21 18.33 -8.73
CA ILE A 300 4.35 17.65 -10.03
C ILE A 300 5.58 16.76 -10.06
N VAL A 301 6.76 17.28 -9.67
CA VAL A 301 8.00 16.50 -9.66
C VAL A 301 7.85 15.22 -8.81
N ASN A 302 7.16 15.32 -7.68
CA ASN A 302 6.90 14.14 -6.84
C ASN A 302 5.97 13.12 -7.51
N LEU A 303 4.87 13.58 -8.12
CA LEU A 303 3.93 12.71 -8.84
C LEU A 303 4.58 12.04 -10.05
N GLU A 304 5.42 12.76 -10.79
CA GLU A 304 6.17 12.23 -11.92
C GLU A 304 7.22 11.20 -11.45
N GLY A 305 7.90 11.45 -10.33
CA GLY A 305 8.81 10.51 -9.70
C GLY A 305 8.11 9.22 -9.23
N GLU A 306 6.92 9.34 -8.64
CA GLU A 306 6.09 8.22 -8.23
C GLU A 306 5.62 7.39 -9.44
N SER A 307 5.08 8.05 -10.47
CA SER A 307 4.72 7.40 -11.74
C SER A 307 5.90 6.66 -12.37
N ALA A 308 7.10 7.24 -12.33
CA ALA A 308 8.32 6.59 -12.83
C ALA A 308 8.70 5.35 -12.01
N LYS A 309 8.55 5.38 -10.68
CA LYS A 309 8.76 4.21 -9.82
C LYS A 309 7.77 3.09 -10.18
N LEU A 310 6.49 3.41 -10.28
CA LEU A 310 5.43 2.43 -10.62
C LEU A 310 5.65 1.81 -12.00
N LYS A 311 6.09 2.59 -12.99
CA LYS A 311 6.45 2.06 -14.32
C LYS A 311 7.58 1.04 -14.25
N LYS A 312 8.60 1.25 -13.41
CA LYS A 312 9.67 0.27 -13.22
C LYS A 312 9.15 -1.03 -12.61
N ILE A 313 8.27 -0.93 -11.61
CA ILE A 313 7.62 -2.10 -10.99
C ILE A 313 6.79 -2.85 -12.03
N ARG A 314 5.98 -2.13 -12.82
CA ARG A 314 5.17 -2.69 -13.89
C ARG A 314 6.02 -3.43 -14.93
N SER A 315 7.11 -2.82 -15.40
CA SER A 315 8.05 -3.46 -16.33
C SER A 315 8.67 -4.72 -15.73
N PHE A 316 9.07 -4.67 -14.46
CA PHE A 316 9.61 -5.84 -13.76
C PHE A 316 8.59 -6.98 -13.69
N ILE A 317 7.34 -6.70 -13.28
CA ILE A 317 6.28 -7.71 -13.20
C ILE A 317 5.92 -8.25 -14.58
N GLN A 318 5.92 -7.42 -15.61
CA GLN A 318 5.65 -7.87 -16.98
C GLN A 318 6.75 -8.80 -17.51
N GLU A 319 8.02 -8.53 -17.19
CA GLU A 319 9.16 -9.34 -17.63
C GLU A 319 9.32 -10.62 -16.80
N LYS A 320 9.22 -10.51 -15.47
CA LYS A 320 9.57 -11.58 -14.54
C LYS A 320 8.36 -12.25 -13.87
N GLY A 321 7.16 -11.67 -13.97
CA GLY A 321 5.95 -12.17 -13.31
C GLY A 321 5.58 -13.61 -13.68
N LYS A 322 5.95 -14.06 -14.89
CA LYS A 322 5.73 -15.45 -15.35
C LYS A 322 6.52 -16.50 -14.56
N TYR A 323 7.57 -16.10 -13.84
CA TYR A 323 8.37 -17.01 -13.01
C TYR A 323 7.84 -17.10 -11.57
N TYR A 324 6.83 -16.31 -11.22
CA TYR A 324 6.26 -16.21 -9.86
C TYR A 324 4.79 -16.67 -9.77
N THR A 325 4.24 -17.18 -10.87
CA THR A 325 2.89 -17.78 -10.97
C THR A 325 3.02 -19.25 -11.30
#